data_AF-A0A969G4R3-F1
#
_entry.id   AF-A0A969G4R3-F1
#
_cell.length_a   1.000
_cell.length_b   1.000
_cell.length_c   1.000
_cell.angle_alpha   90.00
_cell.angle_beta   90.00
_cell.angle_gamma   90.00
#
_symmetry.space_group_name_H-M   'P 1'
#
loop_
_entity.id
_entity.type
_entity.pdbx_description
1 polymer ?
#
loop_
_entity_poly.entity_id
_entity_poly.type
_entity_poly.pdbx_seq_one_letter_code
_entity_poly.pdbx_strand_id
1 'polypeptide(L)'
;LKIQHFWDGDEALDFLFQGAQNQGELCHSLPNLILLDLNLPGTDGRDILKAIKTHEHLRMIPVVIFTTSASDRDVIACSQNYANSYVIKPMDLDQMKSKLNVILKHWFEVNIMPKINY
;
A
#
# COMPACT_ATOMS: atom_id res chain seq x y z
N LEU A 1 8.89 6.23 -12.56
CA LEU A 1 8.20 5.87 -11.31
C LEU A 1 8.51 6.95 -10.27
N LYS A 2 7.50 7.64 -9.73
CA LYS A 2 7.70 8.54 -8.58
C LYS A 2 7.46 7.70 -7.32
N ILE A 3 8.43 7.67 -6.42
CA ILE A 3 8.31 6.97 -5.13
C ILE A 3 8.16 8.02 -4.05
N GLN A 4 7.16 7.83 -3.19
CA GLN A 4 6.99 8.62 -1.98
C GLN A 4 7.08 7.67 -0.79
N HIS A 5 7.98 7.99 0.14
CA HIS A 5 8.29 7.17 1.30
C HIS A 5 7.93 7.94 2.57
N PHE A 6 7.29 7.24 3.50
CA PHE A 6 6.91 7.75 4.81
C PHE A 6 7.54 6.85 5.87
N TRP A 7 8.06 7.46 6.92
CA TRP A 7 8.69 6.73 8.02
C TRP A 7 7.71 6.38 9.14
N ASP A 8 6.52 6.98 9.09
CA ASP A 8 5.51 6.93 10.13
C ASP A 8 4.12 6.76 9.50
N GLY A 9 3.26 6.01 10.19
CA GLY A 9 1.90 5.70 9.75
C GLY A 9 0.98 6.91 9.68
N ASP A 10 1.15 7.88 10.58
CA ASP A 10 0.30 9.07 10.67
C ASP A 10 0.58 10.00 9.49
N GLU A 11 1.86 10.23 9.16
CA GLU A 11 2.26 11.01 7.98
C GLU A 11 1.71 10.40 6.68
N ALA A 12 1.73 9.07 6.58
CA ALA A 12 1.21 8.36 5.42
C ALA A 12 -0.31 8.52 5.29
N LEU A 13 -1.06 8.42 6.40
CA LEU A 13 -2.51 8.61 6.40
C LEU A 13 -2.90 10.06 6.11
N ASP A 14 -2.19 11.04 6.69
CA ASP A 14 -2.42 12.45 6.42
C ASP A 14 -2.27 12.77 4.93
N PHE A 15 -1.20 12.26 4.30
CA PHE A 15 -0.99 12.41 2.86
C PHE A 15 -2.13 11.80 2.05
N LEU A 16 -2.53 10.57 2.36
CA LEU A 16 -3.59 9.85 1.63
C LEU A 16 -4.94 10.56 1.78
N PHE A 17 -5.30 11.00 2.98
CA PHE A 17 -6.57 11.67 3.22
C PHE A 17 -6.62 13.08 2.64
N GLN A 18 -5.52 13.84 2.71
CA GLN A 18 -5.44 15.13 2.01
C GLN A 18 -5.59 14.94 0.49
N GLY A 19 -4.91 13.94 -0.08
CA GLY A 19 -5.05 13.58 -1.49
C GLY A 19 -6.49 13.20 -1.85
N ALA A 20 -7.18 12.47 -0.98
CA ALA A 20 -8.56 12.05 -1.19
C ALA A 20 -9.61 13.17 -1.02
N GLN A 21 -9.30 14.23 -0.27
CA GLN A 21 -10.19 15.38 -0.09
C GLN A 21 -10.14 16.37 -1.26
N ASN A 22 -9.05 16.37 -2.03
CA ASN A 22 -8.85 17.30 -3.14
C ASN A 22 -9.65 16.86 -4.38
N GLN A 23 -10.92 17.27 -4.48
CA GLN A 23 -11.73 17.09 -5.69
C GLN A 23 -11.15 17.92 -6.85
N GLY A 24 -10.75 17.27 -7.97
CA GLY A 24 -10.24 17.93 -9.18
C GLY A 24 -8.79 17.57 -9.60
N GLU A 25 -8.11 18.47 -10.33
CA GLU A 25 -6.78 18.28 -10.97
C GLU A 25 -5.63 17.85 -10.02
N LEU A 26 -5.84 17.84 -8.70
CA LEU A 26 -4.86 17.47 -7.68
C LEU A 26 -4.95 16.01 -7.20
N CYS A 27 -5.93 15.23 -7.69
CA CYS A 27 -5.98 13.78 -7.46
C CYS A 27 -4.80 13.00 -8.08
N HIS A 28 -3.97 13.67 -8.90
CA HIS A 28 -2.64 13.19 -9.32
C HIS A 28 -1.64 12.97 -8.17
N SER A 29 -2.00 13.34 -6.93
CA SER A 29 -1.21 13.06 -5.73
C SER A 29 -1.40 11.65 -5.18
N LEU A 30 -2.51 10.96 -5.48
CA LEU A 30 -2.75 9.63 -4.94
C LEU A 30 -1.87 8.56 -5.61
N PRO A 31 -1.31 7.62 -4.82
CA PRO A 31 -0.45 6.58 -5.37
C PRO A 31 -1.25 5.55 -6.17
N ASN A 32 -0.63 5.01 -7.22
CA ASN A 32 -1.20 3.88 -7.94
C ASN A 32 -0.98 2.54 -7.21
N LEU A 33 -0.04 2.45 -6.27
CA LEU A 33 0.27 1.23 -5.52
C LEU A 33 0.83 1.63 -4.16
N ILE A 34 0.40 0.94 -3.10
CA ILE A 34 0.94 1.11 -1.74
C ILE A 34 1.67 -0.17 -1.35
N LEU A 35 2.93 -0.02 -0.93
CA LEU A 35 3.67 -1.04 -0.21
C LEU A 35 3.61 -0.70 1.28
N LEU A 36 2.88 -1.50 2.06
CA LEU A 36 2.59 -1.19 3.46
C LEU A 36 3.34 -2.14 4.40
N ASP A 37 4.17 -1.60 5.28
CA ASP A 37 4.67 -2.38 6.41
C ASP A 37 3.63 -2.39 7.54
N LEU A 38 3.52 -3.51 8.24
CA LEU A 38 2.67 -3.62 9.42
C LEU A 38 3.31 -3.03 10.68
N ASN A 39 4.64 -3.05 10.74
CA ASN A 39 5.40 -2.63 11.93
C ASN A 39 5.98 -1.22 11.74
N LEU A 40 5.12 -0.27 11.40
CA LEU A 40 5.48 1.15 11.31
C LEU A 40 5.43 1.81 12.70
N PRO A 41 6.29 2.82 12.96
CA PRO A 41 6.02 3.81 13.99
C PRO A 41 4.69 4.54 13.74
N GLY A 42 4.08 5.05 14.82
CA GLY A 42 2.80 5.77 14.76
C GLY A 42 1.61 4.82 14.66
N THR A 43 0.69 5.09 13.73
CA THR A 43 -0.44 4.19 13.46
C THR A 43 0.01 2.81 12.96
N ASP A 44 -0.55 1.76 13.55
CA ASP A 44 -0.28 0.38 13.18
C ASP A 44 -0.73 0.09 11.73
N GLY A 45 0.10 -0.63 10.96
CA GLY A 45 -0.17 -0.86 9.53
C GLY A 45 -1.45 -1.66 9.26
N ARG A 46 -1.95 -2.47 10.20
CA ARG A 46 -3.26 -3.13 10.07
C ARG A 46 -4.40 -2.11 10.11
N ASP A 47 -4.28 -1.09 10.96
CA ASP A 47 -5.25 0.00 11.05
C ASP A 47 -5.17 0.92 9.82
N ILE A 48 -3.97 1.18 9.31
CA ILE A 48 -3.77 1.90 8.03
C ILE A 48 -4.45 1.15 6.88
N LEU A 49 -4.22 -0.17 6.76
CA LEU A 49 -4.88 -0.99 5.75
C LEU A 49 -6.40 -0.85 5.83
N LYS A 50 -6.96 -0.98 7.04
CA LYS A 50 -8.40 -0.85 7.26
C LYS A 50 -8.89 0.53 6.85
N ALA A 51 -8.22 1.60 7.28
CA ALA A 51 -8.56 2.98 6.96
C ALA A 51 -8.62 3.21 5.44
N ILE A 52 -7.58 2.78 4.71
CA ILE A 52 -7.51 2.85 3.24
C ILE A 52 -8.69 2.09 2.61
N LYS A 53 -8.92 0.85 3.04
CA LYS A 53 -9.91 -0.04 2.41
C LYS A 53 -11.36 0.29 2.77
N THR A 54 -11.59 1.05 3.84
CA THR A 54 -12.92 1.59 4.18
C THR A 54 -13.20 2.97 3.57
N HIS A 55 -12.18 3.69 3.10
CA HIS A 55 -12.35 5.03 2.56
C HIS A 55 -12.77 4.99 1.08
N GLU A 56 -13.82 5.73 0.72
CA GLU A 56 -14.47 5.66 -0.60
C GLU A 56 -13.49 5.88 -1.76
N HIS A 57 -12.63 6.90 -1.65
CA HIS A 57 -11.66 7.29 -2.68
C HIS A 57 -10.34 6.50 -2.64
N LEU A 58 -10.01 5.84 -1.53
CA LEU A 58 -8.72 5.17 -1.36
C LEU A 58 -8.81 3.65 -1.52
N ARG A 59 -9.98 3.05 -1.27
CA ARG A 59 -10.16 1.60 -1.24
C ARG A 59 -9.76 0.87 -2.52
N MET A 60 -9.83 1.58 -3.65
CA MET A 60 -9.48 1.07 -4.98
C MET A 60 -7.97 1.01 -5.21
N ILE A 61 -7.17 1.72 -4.42
CA ILE A 61 -5.71 1.67 -4.51
C ILE A 61 -5.24 0.28 -4.07
N PRO A 62 -4.47 -0.44 -4.90
CA PRO A 62 -3.88 -1.70 -4.49
C PRO A 62 -2.92 -1.52 -3.32
N VAL A 63 -3.09 -2.35 -2.29
CA VAL A 63 -2.21 -2.38 -1.11
C VAL A 63 -1.56 -3.75 -1.04
N VAL A 64 -0.23 -3.78 -1.15
CA VAL A 64 0.58 -4.96 -0.92
C VAL A 64 1.22 -4.83 0.45
N ILE A 65 0.92 -5.77 1.34
CA ILE A 65 1.61 -5.84 2.62
C ILE A 65 3.04 -6.31 2.35
N PHE A 66 4.01 -5.53 2.80
CA PHE A 66 5.43 -5.81 2.70
C PHE A 66 6.05 -5.68 4.09
N THR A 67 6.16 -6.80 4.80
CA THR A 67 6.50 -6.81 6.22
C THR A 67 7.42 -7.98 6.59
N THR A 68 8.08 -7.91 7.75
CA THR A 68 8.89 -9.00 8.30
C THR A 68 8.06 -10.07 9.03
N SER A 69 6.80 -9.75 9.39
CA SER A 69 5.90 -10.71 10.04
C SER A 69 5.44 -11.80 9.06
N ALA A 70 5.65 -13.07 9.42
CA ALA A 70 5.10 -14.25 8.75
C ALA A 70 3.98 -14.92 9.58
N SER A 71 3.35 -14.16 10.48
CA SER A 71 2.27 -14.67 11.33
C SER A 71 1.03 -15.02 10.49
N ASP A 72 0.55 -16.26 10.60
CA ASP A 72 -0.69 -16.70 9.93
C ASP A 72 -1.89 -15.81 10.31
N ARG A 73 -1.92 -15.31 11.56
CA ARG A 73 -2.95 -14.38 12.01
C ARG A 73 -2.90 -13.08 11.22
N ASP A 74 -1.71 -12.52 10.99
CA ASP A 74 -1.55 -11.27 10.23
C ASP A 74 -1.92 -11.48 8.75
N VAL A 75 -1.49 -12.61 8.17
CA VAL A 75 -1.83 -12.96 6.78
C VAL A 75 -3.35 -13.04 6.61
N ILE A 76 -4.03 -13.81 7.47
CA ILE A 76 -5.50 -13.94 7.43
C ILE A 76 -6.18 -12.59 7.64
N ALA A 77 -5.78 -11.82 8.66
CA ALA A 77 -6.39 -10.54 8.97
C ALA A 77 -6.23 -9.53 7.83
N CYS A 78 -5.05 -9.45 7.21
CA CYS A 78 -4.81 -8.55 6.08
C CYS A 78 -5.61 -8.96 4.85
N SER A 79 -5.69 -10.27 4.54
CA SER A 79 -6.51 -10.76 3.44
C SER A 79 -8.00 -10.49 3.66
N GLN A 80 -8.51 -10.66 4.88
CA GLN A 80 -9.89 -10.33 5.25
C GLN A 80 -10.17 -8.82 5.13
N ASN A 81 -9.15 -7.99 5.33
CA ASN A 81 -9.21 -6.53 5.12
C ASN A 81 -8.75 -6.13 3.71
N TYR A 82 -8.97 -6.99 2.71
CA TYR A 82 -8.80 -6.69 1.28
C TYR A 82 -7.39 -6.26 0.86
N ALA A 83 -6.34 -6.66 1.57
CA ALA A 83 -4.99 -6.56 1.05
C ALA A 83 -4.88 -7.36 -0.27
N ASN A 84 -4.24 -6.75 -1.27
CA ASN A 84 -4.14 -7.35 -2.59
C ASN A 84 -3.07 -8.44 -2.65
N SER A 85 -2.05 -8.35 -1.79
CA SER A 85 -1.00 -9.36 -1.63
C SER A 85 -0.29 -9.19 -0.29
N TYR A 86 0.37 -10.25 0.16
CA TYR A 86 1.19 -10.27 1.36
C TYR A 86 2.56 -10.86 1.03
N VAL A 87 3.61 -10.07 1.25
CA VAL A 87 4.98 -10.40 0.84
C VAL A 87 5.92 -10.21 2.02
N ILE A 88 6.66 -11.27 2.36
CA ILE A 88 7.70 -11.20 3.38
C ILE A 88 8.89 -10.39 2.87
N LYS A 89 9.23 -9.34 3.62
CA LYS A 89 10.45 -8.54 3.47
C LYS A 89 11.67 -9.46 3.54
N PRO A 90 12.44 -9.59 2.47
CA PRO A 90 13.66 -10.37 2.50
C PRO A 90 14.72 -9.62 3.31
N MET A 91 15.58 -10.37 3.99
CA MET A 91 16.70 -9.83 4.75
C MET A 91 17.85 -9.37 3.84
N ASP A 92 17.96 -9.99 2.66
CA ASP A 92 18.98 -9.71 1.67
C ASP A 92 18.52 -8.66 0.65
N LEU A 93 19.43 -7.74 0.29
CA LEU A 93 19.14 -6.62 -0.60
C LEU A 93 18.86 -7.07 -2.04
N ASP A 94 19.55 -8.09 -2.53
CA ASP A 94 19.35 -8.56 -3.90
C ASP A 94 18.03 -9.32 -4.03
N GLN A 95 17.67 -10.12 -3.02
CA GLN A 95 16.32 -10.68 -2.90
C GLN A 95 15.25 -9.59 -2.78
N MET A 96 15.53 -8.49 -2.06
CA MET A 96 14.61 -7.35 -1.97
C MET A 96 14.36 -6.73 -3.34
N LYS A 97 15.42 -6.41 -4.08
CA LYS A 97 15.32 -5.87 -5.45
C LYS A 97 14.55 -6.82 -6.36
N SER A 98 14.83 -8.13 -6.29
CA SER A 98 14.15 -9.14 -7.09
C SER A 98 12.64 -9.18 -6.80
N LYS A 99 12.24 -9.24 -5.52
CA LYS A 99 10.82 -9.22 -5.13
C LYS A 99 10.13 -7.93 -5.52
N LEU A 100 10.75 -6.77 -5.29
CA LEU A 100 10.20 -5.48 -5.69
C LEU A 100 10.00 -5.40 -7.20
N ASN A 101 10.97 -5.86 -8.00
CA ASN A 101 10.82 -5.92 -9.46
C ASN A 101 9.64 -6.78 -9.88
N VAL A 102 9.41 -7.93 -9.24
CA VAL A 102 8.24 -8.78 -9.53
C VAL A 102 6.93 -8.05 -9.19
N ILE A 103 6.87 -7.37 -8.04
CA ILE A 103 5.68 -6.61 -7.63
C ILE A 103 5.39 -5.47 -8.62
N LEU A 104 6.43 -4.69 -8.99
CA LEU A 104 6.29 -3.57 -9.91
C LEU A 104 5.88 -4.05 -11.30
N LYS A 105 6.52 -5.10 -11.82
CA LYS A 105 6.15 -5.71 -13.10
C LYS A 105 4.70 -6.18 -13.10
N HIS A 106 4.28 -6.87 -12.05
CA HIS A 106 2.91 -7.33 -11.94
C HIS A 106 1.91 -6.16 -12.01
N TRP A 107 2.10 -5.12 -11.19
CA TRP A 107 1.13 -4.02 -11.10
C TRP A 107 1.17 -3.02 -12.25
N PHE A 108 2.34 -2.76 -12.83
CA PHE A 108 2.51 -1.70 -13.83
C PHE A 108 2.67 -2.19 -15.27
N GLU A 109 3.02 -3.46 -15.49
CA GLU A 109 3.19 -4.00 -16.84
C GLU A 109 2.14 -5.06 -17.19
N VAL A 110 1.70 -5.87 -16.21
CA VAL A 110 0.80 -7.00 -16.45
C VAL A 110 -0.64 -6.69 -16.06
N ASN A 111 -0.83 -6.01 -14.93
CA ASN A 111 -2.16 -5.73 -14.40
C ASN A 111 -2.83 -4.54 -15.13
N ILE A 112 -4.13 -4.67 -15.37
CA ILE A 112 -4.97 -3.55 -15.79
C ILE A 112 -5.47 -2.85 -14.53
N MET A 113 -4.93 -1.66 -14.28
CA MET A 113 -5.30 -0.86 -13.12
C MET A 113 -6.71 -0.27 -13.28
N PRO A 114 -7.53 -0.23 -12.21
CA PRO A 114 -8.81 0.46 -12.27
C PRO A 114 -8.56 1.93 -12.63
N LYS A 115 -9.30 2.43 -13.62
CA LYS A 115 -9.34 3.86 -13.91
C LYS A 115 -10.16 4.54 -12.83
N ILE A 116 -9.48 5.03 -11.80
CA ILE A 116 -10.12 5.82 -10.76
C ILE A 116 -10.29 7.23 -11.34
N ASN A 117 -11.50 7.50 -11.83
CA ASN A 117 -11.87 8.87 -12.20
C ASN A 117 -12.19 9.59 -10.90
N TYR A 118 -11.31 10.50 -10.51
CA TYR A 118 -11.53 11.39 -9.37
C TYR A 118 -12.18 12.70 -9.82
#